data_AF-A0A954YH49-F1
#
_entry.id   AF-A0A954YH49-F1
#
_cell.length_a   1.000
_cell.length_b   1.000
_cell.length_c   1.000
_cell.angle_alpha   90.00
_cell.angle_beta   90.00
_cell.angle_gamma   90.00
#
_symmetry.space_group_name_H-M   'P 1'
#
loop_
_entity.id
_entity.type
_entity.pdbx_description
1 polymer ?
#
loop_
_entity_poly.entity_id
_entity_poly.type
_entity_poly.pdbx_seq_one_letter_code
_entity_poly.pdbx_strand_id
1 'polypeptide(L)'
;MSKQIQAVVALIAALAIPAVANAGSVKTTVFDFTNPAVQTALDGMNGPTSYAVNGLTGFFTESSGALEVSGVGLGIDSGVGTADEVDPGETLSITFDRDVTITVMSLDVLTTDEGIVSIGGVTQTPNLLVDQGAGLDVVTGLSYQVPAGVVFAITSTAIGSGEGFTIANFTATTTPEPSTFLLTTAGVVGLCLRRRRRR
;
A
#
# COMPACT_ATOMS: atom_id res chain seq x y z
N MET A 1 -22.63 48.06 -0.86
CA MET A 1 -22.16 46.70 -1.15
C MET A 1 -23.34 45.94 -1.76
N SER A 2 -23.32 45.57 -3.04
CA SER A 2 -24.52 45.00 -3.68
C SER A 2 -24.77 43.57 -3.18
N LYS A 3 -26.03 43.23 -2.86
CA LYS A 3 -26.44 41.94 -2.31
C LYS A 3 -25.98 40.73 -3.15
N GLN A 4 -25.76 40.93 -4.46
CA GLN A 4 -25.26 39.90 -5.37
C GLN A 4 -23.83 39.44 -5.06
N ILE A 5 -22.96 40.31 -4.53
CA ILE A 5 -21.55 39.97 -4.27
C ILE A 5 -21.40 39.14 -2.98
N GLN A 6 -22.26 39.36 -1.98
CA GLN A 6 -22.30 38.52 -0.76
C GLN A 6 -22.80 37.10 -1.08
N ALA A 7 -23.77 36.98 -1.99
CA ALA A 7 -24.31 35.68 -2.40
C ALA A 7 -23.27 34.80 -3.11
N VAL A 8 -22.42 35.38 -3.97
CA VAL A 8 -21.38 34.63 -4.69
C VAL A 8 -20.26 34.15 -3.75
N VAL A 9 -19.83 34.98 -2.80
CA VAL A 9 -18.80 34.59 -1.81
C VAL A 9 -19.33 33.50 -0.86
N ALA A 10 -20.59 33.60 -0.43
CA ALA A 10 -21.23 32.59 0.40
C ALA A 10 -21.41 31.25 -0.35
N LEU A 11 -21.73 31.30 -1.65
CA LEU A 11 -21.88 30.10 -2.49
C LEU A 11 -20.53 29.39 -2.72
N ILE A 12 -19.45 30.14 -2.97
CA ILE A 12 -18.09 29.58 -3.11
C ILE A 12 -17.61 28.97 -1.79
N ALA A 13 -17.87 29.62 -0.65
CA ALA A 13 -17.54 29.08 0.66
C ALA A 13 -18.34 27.81 0.97
N ALA A 14 -19.62 27.75 0.62
CA ALA A 14 -20.48 26.58 0.85
C ALA A 14 -20.12 25.36 -0.04
N LEU A 15 -19.68 25.60 -1.28
CA LEU A 15 -19.25 24.54 -2.20
C LEU A 15 -17.84 24.00 -1.88
N ALA A 16 -16.99 24.80 -1.23
CA ALA A 16 -15.63 24.38 -0.86
C ALA A 16 -15.58 23.46 0.37
N ILE A 17 -16.60 23.47 1.23
CA ILE A 17 -16.58 22.71 2.50
C ILE A 17 -16.74 21.18 2.30
N PRO A 18 -17.67 20.66 1.47
CA PRO A 18 -17.84 19.21 1.33
C PRO A 18 -16.77 18.52 0.47
N ALA A 19 -16.11 19.25 -0.45
CA ALA A 19 -15.09 18.66 -1.33
C ALA A 19 -13.74 18.40 -0.63
N VAL A 20 -13.45 19.09 0.47
CA VAL A 20 -12.19 18.94 1.23
C VAL A 20 -12.23 17.72 2.16
N ALA A 21 -13.43 17.27 2.56
CA ALA A 21 -13.57 16.17 3.52
C ALA A 21 -13.14 14.79 2.97
N ASN A 22 -13.14 14.60 1.65
CA ASN A 22 -12.87 13.28 1.05
C ASN A 22 -11.47 13.14 0.42
N ALA A 23 -10.72 14.24 0.26
CA ALA A 23 -9.44 14.26 -0.46
C ALA A 23 -8.20 14.06 0.42
N GLY A 24 -8.32 14.04 1.75
CA GLY A 24 -7.16 14.09 2.66
C GLY A 24 -7.28 13.26 3.94
N SER A 25 -8.19 12.28 3.99
CA SER A 25 -8.30 11.42 5.17
C SER A 25 -7.26 10.31 5.10
N VAL A 26 -6.41 10.21 6.14
CA VAL A 26 -5.57 9.04 6.39
C VAL A 26 -6.47 7.81 6.40
N LYS A 27 -6.21 6.85 5.52
CA LYS A 27 -6.90 5.56 5.51
C LYS A 27 -5.90 4.47 5.85
N THR A 28 -6.23 3.70 6.88
CA THR A 28 -5.58 2.44 7.17
C THR A 28 -6.28 1.34 6.40
N THR A 29 -5.53 0.64 5.58
CA THR A 29 -6.01 -0.44 4.72
C THR A 29 -5.25 -1.71 5.08
N VAL A 30 -5.99 -2.79 5.30
CA VAL A 30 -5.41 -4.12 5.47
C VAL A 30 -5.58 -4.84 4.14
N PHE A 31 -4.47 -5.27 3.55
CA PHE A 31 -4.48 -6.26 2.47
C PHE A 31 -4.45 -7.62 3.14
N ASP A 32 -5.60 -8.28 3.20
CA ASP A 32 -5.79 -9.57 3.86
C ASP A 32 -5.91 -10.68 2.82
N PHE A 33 -4.82 -11.41 2.59
CA PHE A 33 -4.73 -12.45 1.57
C PHE A 33 -5.42 -13.75 2.00
N THR A 34 -5.78 -13.89 3.27
CA THR A 34 -6.60 -15.02 3.77
C THR A 34 -8.08 -14.89 3.39
N ASN A 35 -8.50 -13.70 2.93
CA ASN A 35 -9.86 -13.44 2.52
C ASN A 35 -10.14 -14.04 1.12
N PRO A 36 -11.16 -14.92 0.97
CA PRO A 36 -11.51 -15.55 -0.30
C PRO A 36 -11.78 -14.58 -1.45
N ALA A 37 -12.17 -13.33 -1.15
CA ALA A 37 -12.37 -12.31 -2.17
C ALA A 37 -11.05 -11.89 -2.87
N VAL A 38 -9.91 -12.00 -2.19
CA VAL A 38 -8.58 -11.71 -2.76
C VAL A 38 -8.14 -12.84 -3.69
N GLN A 39 -8.45 -14.08 -3.34
CA GLN A 39 -8.14 -15.25 -4.16
C GLN A 39 -8.68 -15.07 -5.59
N THR A 40 -9.94 -14.64 -5.74
CA THR A 40 -10.50 -14.43 -7.09
C THR A 40 -9.79 -13.32 -7.89
N ALA A 41 -9.07 -12.41 -7.22
CA ALA A 41 -8.42 -11.27 -7.86
C ALA A 41 -6.96 -11.52 -8.25
N LEU A 42 -6.23 -12.34 -7.46
CA LEU A 42 -4.78 -12.51 -7.62
C LEU A 42 -4.36 -13.95 -7.95
N ASP A 43 -5.15 -14.97 -7.61
CA ASP A 43 -4.75 -16.37 -7.71
C ASP A 43 -4.54 -16.83 -9.16
N GLY A 44 -3.41 -17.49 -9.42
CA GLY A 44 -2.99 -17.96 -10.74
C GLY A 44 -2.62 -16.84 -11.73
N MET A 45 -2.50 -15.59 -11.28
CA MET A 45 -2.19 -14.46 -12.17
C MET A 45 -0.69 -14.35 -12.42
N ASN A 46 -0.31 -14.25 -13.70
CA ASN A 46 1.07 -14.05 -14.13
C ASN A 46 1.29 -12.60 -14.58
N GLY A 47 2.26 -11.96 -13.98
CA GLY A 47 2.67 -10.58 -14.22
C GLY A 47 1.88 -9.55 -13.40
N PRO A 48 2.08 -8.26 -13.70
CA PRO A 48 1.53 -7.17 -12.92
C PRO A 48 0.01 -7.24 -12.77
N THR A 49 -0.45 -7.49 -11.54
CA THR A 49 -1.86 -7.66 -11.23
C THR A 49 -2.25 -6.70 -10.11
N SER A 50 -3.40 -6.03 -10.23
CA SER A 50 -3.84 -5.03 -9.26
C SER A 50 -4.97 -5.52 -8.38
N TYR A 51 -4.92 -5.18 -7.09
CA TYR A 51 -6.04 -5.37 -6.16
C TYR A 51 -6.27 -4.09 -5.35
N ALA A 52 -7.54 -3.68 -5.24
CA ALA A 52 -7.93 -2.41 -4.62
C ALA A 52 -8.79 -2.65 -3.39
N VAL A 53 -8.39 -2.04 -2.27
CA VAL A 53 -9.10 -2.12 -0.98
C VAL A 53 -9.21 -0.71 -0.40
N ASN A 54 -10.42 -0.32 0.03
CA ASN A 54 -10.68 0.98 0.67
C ASN A 54 -10.22 2.24 -0.12
N GLY A 55 -10.01 2.10 -1.43
CA GLY A 55 -9.52 3.17 -2.32
C GLY A 55 -8.00 3.35 -2.33
N LEU A 56 -7.25 2.33 -1.86
CA LEU A 56 -5.83 2.15 -2.11
C LEU A 56 -5.67 0.96 -3.06
N THR A 57 -4.87 1.10 -4.11
CA THR A 57 -4.58 0.02 -5.06
C THR A 57 -3.13 -0.43 -4.90
N GLY A 58 -2.96 -1.72 -4.64
CA GLY A 58 -1.67 -2.40 -4.74
C GLY A 58 -1.53 -3.08 -6.10
N PHE A 59 -0.36 -2.98 -6.71
CA PHE A 59 0.02 -3.74 -7.91
C PHE A 59 1.08 -4.74 -7.52
N PHE A 60 0.76 -6.01 -7.65
CA PHE A 60 1.52 -7.18 -7.23
C PHE A 60 2.24 -7.76 -8.44
N THR A 61 3.48 -8.18 -8.24
CA THR A 61 4.29 -8.85 -9.27
C THR A 61 5.22 -9.83 -8.60
N GLU A 62 5.22 -11.04 -9.11
CA GLU A 62 6.08 -12.15 -8.74
C GLU A 62 7.38 -12.14 -9.55
N SER A 63 8.45 -12.71 -8.97
CA SER A 63 9.74 -12.88 -9.68
C SER A 63 9.69 -13.99 -10.73
N SER A 64 8.79 -14.95 -10.58
CA SER A 64 8.71 -16.20 -11.32
C SER A 64 7.29 -16.76 -11.24
N GLY A 65 6.87 -17.52 -12.25
CA GLY A 65 5.62 -18.28 -12.15
C GLY A 65 4.35 -17.44 -12.19
N ALA A 66 3.51 -17.60 -11.17
CA ALA A 66 2.29 -16.83 -10.96
C ALA A 66 2.13 -16.48 -9.47
N LEU A 67 1.31 -15.46 -9.19
CA LEU A 67 0.81 -15.22 -7.83
C LEU A 67 -0.11 -16.39 -7.43
N GLU A 68 0.11 -16.92 -6.23
CA GLU A 68 -0.72 -17.98 -5.66
C GLU A 68 -1.34 -17.47 -4.36
N VAL A 69 -2.67 -17.51 -4.26
CA VAL A 69 -3.39 -17.14 -3.03
C VAL A 69 -4.09 -18.36 -2.48
N SER A 70 -3.61 -18.83 -1.34
CA SER A 70 -4.20 -19.95 -0.62
C SER A 70 -4.99 -19.49 0.60
N GLY A 71 -5.55 -20.44 1.36
CA GLY A 71 -6.29 -20.12 2.59
C GLY A 71 -5.42 -19.51 3.71
N VAL A 72 -4.09 -19.56 3.57
CA VAL A 72 -3.13 -19.02 4.55
C VAL A 72 -2.49 -17.70 4.11
N GLY A 73 -2.54 -17.35 2.82
CA GLY A 73 -2.15 -16.03 2.33
C GLY A 73 -1.66 -16.02 0.89
N LEU A 74 -0.77 -15.08 0.58
CA LEU A 74 -0.20 -14.85 -0.74
C LEU A 74 1.27 -15.32 -0.79
N GLY A 75 1.58 -16.08 -1.84
CA GLY A 75 2.93 -16.48 -2.22
C GLY A 75 3.08 -16.52 -3.74
N ILE A 76 3.95 -17.41 -4.21
CA ILE A 76 4.31 -17.58 -5.61
C ILE A 76 4.20 -19.07 -5.97
N ASP A 77 3.61 -19.39 -7.13
CA ASP A 77 3.72 -20.71 -7.74
C ASP A 77 4.70 -20.63 -8.92
N SER A 78 5.97 -20.94 -8.67
CA SER A 78 7.01 -21.01 -9.71
C SER A 78 7.19 -22.38 -10.32
N GLY A 79 6.42 -23.39 -9.88
CA GLY A 79 6.63 -24.79 -10.22
C GLY A 79 7.86 -25.42 -9.53
N VAL A 80 8.49 -24.73 -8.59
CA VAL A 80 9.55 -25.21 -7.70
C VAL A 80 9.13 -24.86 -6.28
N GLY A 81 9.41 -25.74 -5.30
CA GLY A 81 9.06 -25.50 -3.91
C GLY A 81 7.57 -25.70 -3.61
N THR A 82 7.04 -24.91 -2.68
CA THR A 82 5.67 -25.03 -2.14
C THR A 82 4.81 -23.94 -2.76
N ALA A 83 3.86 -24.35 -3.61
CA ALA A 83 2.96 -23.40 -4.25
C ALA A 83 2.09 -22.73 -3.18
N ASP A 84 2.29 -21.42 -2.99
CA ASP A 84 1.73 -20.52 -1.94
C ASP A 84 2.75 -19.93 -0.95
N GLU A 85 4.03 -20.18 -1.15
CA GLU A 85 5.13 -19.55 -0.41
C GLU A 85 5.94 -18.60 -1.30
N VAL A 86 6.67 -17.68 -0.68
CA VAL A 86 7.79 -16.98 -1.32
C VAL A 86 9.04 -17.80 -1.03
N ASP A 87 9.44 -18.62 -2.00
CA ASP A 87 10.54 -19.58 -1.87
C ASP A 87 11.93 -18.90 -1.93
N PRO A 88 13.02 -19.61 -1.58
CA PRO A 88 14.38 -19.08 -1.58
C PRO A 88 14.78 -18.44 -2.92
N GLY A 89 15.13 -17.15 -2.87
CA GLY A 89 15.51 -16.38 -4.06
C GLY A 89 14.34 -15.82 -4.86
N GLU A 90 13.11 -16.08 -4.45
CA GLU A 90 11.93 -15.46 -5.01
C GLU A 90 11.65 -14.09 -4.36
N THR A 91 10.90 -13.27 -5.08
CA THR A 91 10.55 -11.92 -4.62
C THR A 91 9.13 -11.58 -5.02
N LEU A 92 8.33 -11.20 -4.02
CA LEU A 92 7.05 -10.54 -4.24
C LEU A 92 7.26 -9.03 -4.20
N SER A 93 6.87 -8.36 -5.27
CA SER A 93 6.96 -6.91 -5.44
C SER A 93 5.58 -6.27 -5.41
N ILE A 94 5.46 -5.16 -4.70
CA ILE A 94 4.23 -4.39 -4.56
C ILE A 94 4.53 -2.93 -4.87
N THR A 95 3.72 -2.30 -5.71
CA THR A 95 3.68 -0.82 -5.83
C THR A 95 2.31 -0.31 -5.44
N PHE A 96 2.24 0.93 -4.96
CA PHE A 96 0.98 1.56 -4.58
C PHE A 96 0.67 2.75 -5.48
N ASP A 97 -0.61 3.01 -5.73
CA ASP A 97 -1.07 4.19 -6.45
C ASP A 97 -0.94 5.49 -5.64
N ARG A 98 -0.65 5.39 -4.34
CA ARG A 98 -0.46 6.51 -3.41
C ARG A 98 0.69 6.23 -2.45
N ASP A 99 1.21 7.30 -1.85
CA ASP A 99 2.19 7.21 -0.78
C ASP A 99 1.58 6.50 0.43
N VAL A 100 2.28 5.49 0.95
CA VAL A 100 1.85 4.70 2.11
C VAL A 100 2.96 4.54 3.14
N THR A 101 2.55 4.25 4.37
CA THR A 101 3.42 3.70 5.41
C THR A 101 2.94 2.31 5.76
N ILE A 102 3.80 1.29 5.64
CA ILE A 102 3.52 -0.06 6.10
C ILE A 102 3.88 -0.15 7.59
N THR A 103 2.91 -0.57 8.41
CA THR A 103 3.01 -0.57 9.88
C THR A 103 2.93 -1.94 10.53
N VAL A 104 2.33 -2.90 9.83
CA VAL A 104 2.19 -4.30 10.26
C VAL A 104 2.34 -5.20 9.05
N MET A 105 3.01 -6.33 9.23
CA MET A 105 3.04 -7.44 8.29
C MET A 105 2.86 -8.73 9.08
N SER A 106 2.02 -9.64 8.58
CA SER A 106 1.87 -10.97 9.15
C SER A 106 2.32 -11.99 8.12
N LEU A 107 3.22 -12.88 8.53
CA LEU A 107 3.79 -13.96 7.73
C LEU A 107 3.39 -15.28 8.36
N ASP A 108 2.90 -16.22 7.56
CA ASP A 108 2.66 -17.59 8.02
C ASP A 108 3.77 -18.51 7.52
N VAL A 109 4.02 -19.59 8.27
CA VAL A 109 5.01 -20.63 7.95
C VAL A 109 6.44 -20.08 7.88
N LEU A 110 6.87 -19.20 8.79
CA LEU A 110 8.31 -19.04 9.01
C LEU A 110 8.82 -20.28 9.73
N THR A 111 9.33 -21.25 8.98
CA THR A 111 10.26 -22.22 9.55
C THR A 111 11.65 -21.70 9.24
N THR A 112 12.40 -21.26 10.26
CA THR A 112 13.84 -20.96 10.18
C THR A 112 14.32 -19.74 9.39
N ASP A 113 13.43 -18.99 8.74
CA ASP A 113 13.85 -18.09 7.66
C ASP A 113 14.09 -16.61 8.01
N GLU A 114 15.01 -16.01 7.25
CA GLU A 114 15.20 -14.58 7.14
C GLU A 114 14.64 -14.12 5.78
N GLY A 115 13.67 -13.20 5.79
CA GLY A 115 13.23 -12.48 4.59
C GLY A 115 13.84 -11.09 4.57
N ILE A 116 14.08 -10.49 3.41
CA ILE A 116 14.52 -9.08 3.30
C ILE A 116 13.39 -8.22 2.75
N VAL A 117 13.17 -7.07 3.39
CA VAL A 117 12.38 -5.98 2.83
C VAL A 117 13.29 -4.98 2.10
N SER A 118 12.92 -4.60 0.88
CA SER A 118 13.54 -3.46 0.19
C SER A 118 12.52 -2.47 -0.36
N ILE A 119 12.91 -1.19 -0.42
CA ILE A 119 12.08 -0.10 -0.94
C ILE A 119 12.90 0.63 -2.00
N GLY A 120 12.42 0.66 -3.24
CA GLY A 120 13.15 1.25 -4.36
C GLY A 120 14.53 0.62 -4.58
N GLY A 121 14.68 -0.67 -4.27
CA GLY A 121 15.95 -1.40 -4.33
C GLY A 121 16.89 -1.17 -3.14
N VAL A 122 16.47 -0.42 -2.13
CA VAL A 122 17.25 -0.21 -0.89
C VAL A 122 16.71 -1.13 0.20
N THR A 123 17.53 -2.08 0.63
CA THR A 123 17.26 -2.95 1.79
C THR A 123 16.99 -2.12 3.03
N GLN A 124 15.91 -2.43 3.73
CA GLN A 124 15.52 -1.75 4.96
C GLN A 124 16.26 -2.35 6.17
N THR A 125 16.71 -1.48 7.08
CA THR A 125 17.38 -1.87 8.33
C THR A 125 16.73 -1.16 9.53
N PRO A 126 16.40 -1.86 10.62
CA PRO A 126 16.56 -3.31 10.83
C PRO A 126 15.67 -4.11 9.88
N ASN A 127 16.16 -5.27 9.44
CA ASN A 127 15.36 -6.21 8.68
C ASN A 127 14.52 -7.02 9.66
N LEU A 128 13.20 -6.85 9.60
CA LEU A 128 12.28 -7.31 10.65
C LEU A 128 11.53 -8.60 10.29
N LEU A 129 11.93 -9.29 9.23
CA LEU A 129 11.42 -10.63 8.91
C LEU A 129 12.41 -11.65 9.47
N VAL A 130 12.33 -11.86 10.78
CA VAL A 130 13.17 -12.81 11.53
C VAL A 130 12.24 -13.74 12.28
N ASP A 131 12.38 -15.04 12.04
CA ASP A 131 11.62 -16.12 12.68
C ASP A 131 11.43 -15.88 14.19
N GLN A 132 10.16 -15.73 14.61
CA GLN A 132 9.75 -15.66 16.02
C GLN A 132 9.31 -17.03 16.57
N GLY A 133 9.36 -18.08 15.76
CA GLY A 133 8.96 -19.45 16.06
C GLY A 133 7.83 -19.95 15.14
N ALA A 134 7.58 -21.26 15.18
CA ALA A 134 6.58 -21.92 14.33
C ALA A 134 5.18 -21.28 14.43
N GLY A 135 4.62 -20.90 13.29
CA GLY A 135 3.26 -20.37 13.12
C GLY A 135 3.24 -18.97 12.50
N LEU A 136 2.12 -18.28 12.70
CA LEU A 136 1.93 -16.90 12.23
C LEU A 136 2.84 -15.93 13.01
N ASP A 137 3.82 -15.36 12.33
CA ASP A 137 4.63 -14.26 12.82
C ASP A 137 3.98 -12.93 12.47
N VAL A 138 3.83 -12.05 13.46
CA VAL A 138 3.22 -10.73 13.30
C VAL A 138 4.25 -9.65 13.63
N VAL A 139 4.81 -9.08 12.58
CA VAL A 139 5.80 -8.02 12.67
C VAL A 139 5.06 -6.68 12.82
N THR A 140 5.19 -6.07 14.01
CA THR A 140 4.55 -4.78 14.34
C THR A 140 5.57 -3.67 14.54
N GLY A 141 5.11 -2.42 14.56
CA GLY A 141 5.97 -1.25 14.75
C GLY A 141 6.81 -0.87 13.52
N LEU A 142 6.45 -1.42 12.35
CA LEU A 142 7.06 -1.04 11.09
C LEU A 142 6.78 0.43 10.77
N SER A 143 7.70 1.08 10.05
CA SER A 143 7.51 2.44 9.56
C SER A 143 8.11 2.58 8.15
N TYR A 144 7.84 1.60 7.31
CA TYR A 144 8.33 1.58 5.94
C TYR A 144 7.52 2.57 5.10
N GLN A 145 8.14 3.69 4.75
CA GLN A 145 7.55 4.68 3.87
C GLN A 145 7.77 4.25 2.42
N VAL A 146 6.68 3.99 1.71
CA VAL A 146 6.69 3.57 0.31
C VAL A 146 6.02 4.67 -0.50
N PRO A 147 6.79 5.49 -1.23
CA PRO A 147 6.21 6.47 -2.15
C PRO A 147 5.41 5.78 -3.26
N ALA A 148 4.41 6.49 -3.81
CA ALA A 148 3.60 6.02 -4.92
C ALA A 148 4.48 5.58 -6.10
N GLY A 149 4.18 4.42 -6.66
CA GLY A 149 4.92 3.83 -7.78
C GLY A 149 6.33 3.30 -7.45
N VAL A 150 6.79 3.42 -6.20
CA VAL A 150 8.05 2.80 -5.76
C VAL A 150 7.79 1.36 -5.33
N VAL A 151 8.68 0.47 -5.75
CA VAL A 151 8.59 -0.97 -5.42
C VAL A 151 8.92 -1.17 -3.95
N PHE A 152 7.97 -1.77 -3.23
CA PHE A 152 8.14 -2.45 -1.96
C PHE A 152 8.29 -3.94 -2.25
N ALA A 153 9.47 -4.49 -2.05
CA ALA A 153 9.77 -5.89 -2.35
C ALA A 153 10.07 -6.67 -1.06
N ILE A 154 9.53 -7.87 -1.02
CA ILE A 154 9.74 -8.85 0.03
C ILE A 154 10.42 -10.06 -0.63
N THR A 155 11.63 -10.38 -0.20
CA THR A 155 12.47 -11.43 -0.79
C THR A 155 12.79 -12.47 0.26
N SER A 156 12.59 -13.76 -0.05
CA SER A 156 13.09 -14.82 0.82
C SER A 156 14.61 -14.98 0.64
N THR A 157 15.34 -14.98 1.75
CA THR A 157 16.80 -15.24 1.77
C THR A 157 17.19 -16.56 2.40
N ALA A 158 16.18 -17.40 2.64
CA ALA A 158 16.31 -18.79 3.06
C ALA A 158 17.31 -19.58 2.19
N ILE A 159 17.91 -20.62 2.77
CA ILE A 159 18.82 -21.54 2.05
C ILE A 159 18.35 -22.97 2.29
N GLY A 160 17.58 -23.53 1.35
CA GLY A 160 17.05 -24.88 1.47
C GLY A 160 15.95 -25.13 0.45
N SER A 161 15.28 -26.28 0.52
CA SER A 161 14.07 -26.55 -0.26
C SER A 161 12.92 -26.77 0.72
N GLY A 162 11.82 -26.03 0.57
CA GLY A 162 10.74 -25.98 1.56
C GLY A 162 10.99 -25.01 2.71
N GLU A 163 11.79 -23.98 2.44
CA GLU A 163 12.11 -22.88 3.37
C GLU A 163 11.58 -21.60 2.71
N GLY A 164 10.33 -21.25 2.98
CA GLY A 164 9.62 -20.13 2.39
C GLY A 164 8.68 -19.51 3.42
N PHE A 165 7.99 -18.44 3.03
CA PHE A 165 6.93 -17.89 3.87
C PHE A 165 5.74 -17.44 3.02
N THR A 166 4.56 -17.52 3.60
CA THR A 166 3.34 -16.98 3.00
C THR A 166 3.02 -15.64 3.65
N ILE A 167 2.65 -14.64 2.84
CA ILE A 167 2.23 -13.34 3.37
C ILE A 167 0.73 -13.40 3.65
N ALA A 168 0.36 -13.55 4.93
CA ALA A 168 -1.05 -13.58 5.33
C ALA A 168 -1.71 -12.20 5.15
N ASN A 169 -1.04 -11.13 5.60
CA ASN A 169 -1.54 -9.76 5.43
C ASN A 169 -0.45 -8.70 5.62
N PHE A 170 -0.75 -7.48 5.17
CA PHE A 170 -0.05 -6.28 5.65
C PHE A 170 -0.99 -5.08 5.80
N THR A 171 -0.61 -4.16 6.68
CA THR A 171 -1.33 -2.92 6.93
C THR A 171 -0.61 -1.74 6.30
N ALA A 172 -1.27 -1.07 5.37
CA ALA A 172 -0.80 0.13 4.70
C ALA A 172 -1.65 1.34 5.11
N THR A 173 -0.98 2.41 5.55
CA THR A 173 -1.63 3.67 5.91
C THR A 173 -1.31 4.72 4.86
N THR A 174 -2.33 5.23 4.16
CA THR A 174 -2.11 6.28 3.14
C THR A 174 -1.70 7.59 3.79
N THR A 175 -0.70 8.26 3.23
CA THR A 175 -0.42 9.64 3.64
C THR A 175 -1.44 10.58 2.99
N PRO A 176 -1.99 11.56 3.72
CA PRO A 176 -2.90 12.55 3.14
C PRO A 176 -2.21 13.31 2.02
N GLU A 177 -2.82 13.34 0.84
CA GLU A 177 -2.42 14.31 -0.15
C GLU A 177 -2.73 15.72 0.36
N PRO A 178 -1.81 16.69 0.21
CA PRO A 178 -2.15 18.09 0.41
C PRO A 178 -3.32 18.40 -0.51
N SER A 179 -4.49 18.70 0.06
CA SER A 179 -5.71 18.91 -0.72
C SER A 179 -5.48 20.00 -1.78
N THR A 180 -5.22 19.57 -3.01
CA THR A 180 -4.90 20.46 -4.15
C THR A 180 -6.05 21.43 -4.38
N PHE A 181 -7.28 21.02 -4.03
CA PHE A 181 -8.46 21.87 -3.97
C PHE A 181 -8.37 23.00 -2.95
N LEU A 182 -7.83 22.75 -1.74
CA LEU A 182 -7.64 23.79 -0.73
C LEU A 182 -6.56 24.78 -1.17
N LEU A 183 -5.45 24.30 -1.74
CA LEU A 183 -4.41 25.14 -2.32
C LEU A 183 -4.94 25.98 -3.50
N THR A 184 -5.71 25.37 -4.40
CA THR A 184 -6.29 26.06 -5.56
C THR A 184 -7.34 27.08 -5.13
N THR A 185 -8.21 26.71 -4.18
CA THR A 185 -9.24 27.62 -3.64
C THR A 185 -8.60 28.78 -2.88
N ALA A 186 -7.60 28.52 -2.04
CA ALA A 186 -6.85 29.56 -1.35
C ALA A 186 -6.13 30.48 -2.36
N GLY A 187 -5.56 29.91 -3.43
CA GLY A 187 -4.95 30.67 -4.53
C GLY A 187 -5.94 31.58 -5.25
N VAL A 188 -7.12 31.07 -5.61
CA VAL A 188 -8.19 31.85 -6.26
C VAL A 188 -8.73 32.94 -5.32
N VAL A 189 -8.97 32.63 -4.05
CA VAL A 189 -9.39 33.61 -3.04
C VAL A 189 -8.33 34.69 -2.86
N GLY A 190 -7.05 34.31 -2.76
CA GLY A 190 -5.92 35.23 -2.67
C GLY A 190 -5.82 36.17 -3.88
N LEU A 191 -6.01 35.64 -5.10
CA LEU A 191 -6.05 36.44 -6.33
C LEU A 191 -7.23 37.41 -6.35
N CYS A 192 -8.43 36.97 -5.93
CA CYS A 192 -9.62 37.81 -5.83
C CYS A 192 -9.41 38.97 -4.83
N LEU A 193 -8.82 38.69 -3.66
CA LEU A 193 -8.52 39.71 -2.65
C LEU A 193 -7.43 40.69 -3.13
N ARG A 194 -6.38 40.19 -3.80
CA ARG A 194 -5.31 41.05 -4.36
C ARG A 194 -5.84 41.98 -5.46
N ARG A 195 -6.70 41.49 -6.35
CA ARG A 195 -7.33 42.29 -7.41
C ARG A 195 -8.20 43.40 -6.83
N ARG A 196 -8.85 43.15 -5.69
CA ARG A 196 -9.66 44.14 -4.96
C ARG A 196 -8.83 45.26 -4.33
N ARG A 197 -7.60 45.00 -3.88
CA ARG A 197 -6.72 46.03 -3.30
C ARG A 197 -6.09 46.98 -4.32
N ARG A 198 -6.12 46.63 -5.62
CA ARG A 198 -5.56 47.44 -6.71
C ARG A 198 -6.60 48.32 -7.43
N ARG A 199 -7.86 48.22 -7.05
CA ARG A 199 -8.97 49.07 -7.52
C ARG A 199 -9.42 49.94 -6.37
#